data_AF-X1T803-F1
#
_entry.id   AF-X1T803-F1
#
_cell.length_a   1.000
_cell.length_b   1.000
_cell.length_c   1.000
_cell.angle_alpha   90.00
_cell.angle_beta   90.00
_cell.angle_gamma   90.00
#
_symmetry.space_group_name_H-M   'P 1'
#
loop_
_entity.id
_entity.type
_entity.pdbx_description
1 polymer ?
#
loop_
_entity_poly.entity_id
_entity_poly.type
_entity_poly.pdbx_seq_one_letter_code
_entity_poly.pdbx_strand_id
1 'polypeptide(L)' 'KDRLYGSITAADIAAELENTTGLAVDKRKIELDESIRQVGSYEVAIRLAKDIVPKIRVTVTEKST' A
#
# COMPACT_ATOMS: atom_id res chain seq x y z
N LYS A 1 -1.97 -6.85 -20.55
CA LYS A 1 -2.28 -8.26 -20.19
C LYS A 1 -1.70 -8.44 -18.79
N ASP A 2 -2.23 -7.74 -17.79
CA ASP A 2 -1.53 -7.54 -16.51
C ASP A 2 -2.60 -7.48 -15.40
N ARG A 3 -3.13 -8.66 -15.05
CA ARG A 3 -3.98 -8.83 -13.88
C ARG A 3 -3.13 -9.58 -12.87
N LEU A 4 -2.88 -8.96 -11.71
CA LEU A 4 -2.28 -9.67 -10.59
C LEU A 4 -3.20 -10.85 -10.24
N TYR A 5 -2.62 -12.03 -10.09
CA TYR A 5 -3.32 -13.23 -9.63
C TYR A 5 -3.76 -13.11 -8.14
N GLY A 6 -3.40 -12.01 -7.47
CA GLY A 6 -3.79 -11.67 -6.10
C GLY A 6 -4.32 -10.24 -5.99
N SER A 7 -5.11 -9.99 -4.96
CA SER A 7 -5.55 -8.63 -4.59
C SER A 7 -4.61 -8.11 -3.50
N ILE A 8 -3.93 -7.00 -3.74
CA ILE A 8 -3.16 -6.32 -2.70
C ILE A 8 -4.13 -5.50 -1.85
N THR A 9 -4.21 -5.84 -0.57
CA THR A 9 -5.07 -5.14 0.39
C THR A 9 -4.29 -4.13 1.22
N ALA A 10 -4.99 -3.26 1.94
CA ALA A 10 -4.34 -2.35 2.89
C ALA A 10 -3.52 -3.09 3.97
N ALA A 11 -3.88 -4.35 4.29
CA ALA A 11 -3.11 -5.16 5.22
C ALA A 11 -1.76 -5.61 4.64
N ASP A 12 -1.72 -5.99 3.36
CA ASP A 12 -0.47 -6.32 2.66
C ASP A 12 0.44 -5.10 2.55
N ILE A 13 -0.12 -3.94 2.23
CA ILE A 13 0.62 -2.68 2.17
C ILE A 13 1.19 -2.32 3.55
N ALA A 14 0.39 -2.47 4.62
CA ALA A 14 0.84 -2.21 5.99
C ALA A 14 2.01 -3.13 6.37
N ALA A 15 1.90 -4.43 6.07
CA ALA A 15 2.94 -5.42 6.36
C ALA A 15 4.23 -5.14 5.58
N GLU A 16 4.14 -4.86 4.27
CA GLU A 16 5.31 -4.51 3.47
C GLU A 16 5.94 -3.19 3.87
N LEU A 17 5.13 -2.21 4.27
CA LEU A 17 5.62 -0.93 4.76
C LEU A 17 6.36 -1.10 6.08
N GLU A 18 5.84 -1.91 7.00
CA GLU A 18 6.53 -2.28 8.24
C GLU A 18 7.83 -3.05 7.95
N ASN A 19 7.82 -4.02 7.04
CA ASN A 19 9.03 -4.75 6.64
C ASN A 19 10.10 -3.86 6.00
N THR A 20 9.70 -2.93 5.14
CA THR A 20 10.64 -2.11 4.35
C THR A 20 11.17 -0.92 5.14
N THR A 21 10.33 -0.28 5.96
CA THR A 21 10.66 0.97 6.66
C THR A 21 10.76 0.82 8.17
N GLY A 22 10.35 -0.32 8.74
CA GLY A 22 10.25 -0.54 10.18
C GLY A 22 9.08 0.19 10.85
N LEU A 23 8.24 0.89 10.09
CA LEU A 23 7.11 1.65 10.61
C LEU A 23 5.84 0.80 10.65
N ALA A 24 5.42 0.44 11.86
CA ALA A 24 4.14 -0.21 12.10
C ALA A 24 2.97 0.75 11.84
N VAL A 25 2.33 0.62 10.69
CA VAL A 25 1.15 1.42 10.30
C VAL A 25 -0.09 0.55 10.36
N ASP A 26 -1.07 0.96 11.17
CA ASP A 26 -2.36 0.27 11.23
C ASP A 26 -3.12 0.43 9.90
N LYS A 27 -3.63 -0.68 9.36
CA LYS A 27 -4.42 -0.69 8.12
C LYS A 27 -5.60 0.28 8.11
N ARG A 28 -6.15 0.66 9.28
CA ARG A 28 -7.23 1.66 9.39
C ARG A 28 -6.77 3.09 9.12
N LYS A 29 -5.48 3.35 9.26
CA LYS A 29 -4.85 4.65 8.99
C LYS A 29 -4.50 4.80 7.52
N ILE A 30 -4.51 3.71 6.76
CA ILE A 30 -4.20 3.69 5.34
C ILE A 30 -5.50 4.01 4.59
N GLU A 31 -5.56 5.18 3.97
CA GLU A 31 -6.65 5.54 3.07
C GLU A 31 -6.39 4.91 1.70
N LEU A 32 -6.94 3.71 1.53
CA LEU A 32 -6.93 2.96 0.28
C LEU A 32 -8.37 2.87 -0.23
N ASP A 33 -8.68 3.63 -1.28
CA ASP A 33 -10.04 3.70 -1.86
C ASP A 33 -10.44 2.38 -2.52
N GLU A 34 -9.52 1.77 -3.25
CA GLU A 34 -9.70 0.44 -3.85
C GLU A 34 -8.48 -0.47 -3.61
N SER A 35 -8.76 -1.72 -3.28
CA SER A 35 -7.75 -2.79 -3.25
C SER A 35 -7.09 -2.92 -4.62
N ILE A 36 -5.76 -2.94 -4.64
CA ILE A 36 -4.96 -2.89 -5.85
C ILE A 36 -4.97 -4.28 -6.51
N ARG A 37 -5.46 -4.35 -7.75
CA ARG A 37 -5.51 -5.60 -8.56
C ARG A 37 -4.71 -5.54 -9.85
N GLN A 38 -4.03 -4.41 -10.08
CA GLN A 38 -3.23 -4.17 -11.27
C GLN A 38 -1.85 -3.70 -10.86
N VAL A 39 -0.85 -4.01 -11.69
CA VAL A 39 0.48 -3.42 -11.57
C VAL A 39 0.42 -1.96 -11.93
N GLY A 40 1.12 -1.13 -11.17
CA GLY A 40 1.03 0.32 -11.32
C GLY A 40 1.59 1.09 -10.14
N SER A 41 1.64 2.41 -10.29
CA SER A 41 1.93 3.34 -9.21
C SER A 41 0.62 3.81 -8.60
N TYR A 42 0.48 3.66 -7.28
CA TYR A 42 -0.66 4.11 -6.50
C TYR A 42 -0.18 5.08 -5.41
N GLU A 43 -0.84 6.21 -5.29
CA GLU A 43 -0.63 7.13 -4.17
C GLU A 43 -1.59 6.79 -3.05
N VAL A 44 -1.06 6.48 -1.88
CA VAL A 44 -1.84 6.07 -0.71
C VAL A 44 -1.54 7.05 0.41
N ALA A 45 -2.58 7.62 1.01
CA ALA A 45 -2.43 8.54 2.12
C ALA A 45 -2.45 7.76 3.44
N ILE A 46 -1.49 8.03 4.33
CA ILE A 46 -1.43 7.41 5.66
C ILE A 46 -1.72 8.47 6.71
N ARG A 47 -2.83 8.33 7.42
CA ARG A 47 -3.17 9.19 8.57
C ARG A 47 -2.47 8.72 9.83
N LEU A 48 -1.24 9.18 10.05
CA LEU A 48 -0.50 8.90 11.29
C LEU A 48 -1.13 9.62 12.49
N ALA A 49 -1.48 10.90 12.32
CA ALA A 49 -2.09 11.77 13.33
C ALA A 49 -3.10 12.75 12.68
N LYS A 50 -3.88 13.48 13.51
CA LYS A 50 -4.91 14.43 13.04
C LYS A 50 -4.39 15.50 12.05
N ASP A 51 -3.12 15.85 12.15
CA ASP A 51 -2.49 16.89 11.33
C ASP A 51 -1.47 16.31 10.33
N ILE A 52 -1.12 15.02 10.48
CA ILE A 52 -0.02 14.40 9.73
C ILE A 52 -0.59 13.29 8.85
N VAL A 53 -0.72 13.62 7.57
CA VAL A 53 -1.20 12.72 6.51
C VAL A 53 -0.17 12.63 5.38
N PRO A 54 0.97 11.96 5.59
CA PRO A 54 1.92 11.71 4.51
C PRO A 54 1.28 10.86 3.42
N LYS A 55 1.60 11.21 2.18
CA LYS A 55 1.27 10.41 1.00
C LYS A 55 2.48 9.54 0.66
N ILE A 56 2.26 8.24 0.58
CA ILE A 56 3.26 7.28 0.13
C ILE A 56 2.94 6.87 -1.31
N ARG A 57 3.99 6.64 -2.10
CA ARG A 57 3.85 6.10 -3.45
C ARG A 57 4.12 4.60 -3.41
N VAL A 58 3.07 3.81 -3.49
CA VAL A 58 3.14 2.35 -3.58
C VAL A 58 3.29 1.98 -5.04
N THR A 59 4.41 1.36 -5.40
CA THR A 59 4.63 0.87 -6.76
C THR A 59 4.51 -0.65 -6.74
N VAL A 60 3.46 -1.16 -7.37
CA VAL A 60 3.21 -2.58 -7.49
C VAL A 60 3.87 -3.06 -8.77
N THR A 61 4.89 -3.90 -8.62
CA THR A 61 5.61 -4.54 -9.72
C THR A 61 5.32 -6.03 -9.72
N GLU A 62 5.19 -6.62 -10.92
CA GLU A 62 5.19 -8.06 -11.05
C GLU A 62 6.55 -8.61 -10.64
N LYS A 63 6.57 -9.46 -9.62
CA LYS A 63 7.77 -10.19 -9.24
C LYS A 63 7.95 -11.33 -10.26
N SER A 64 8.61 -11.05 -11.38
CA SER A 64 9.08 -12.09 -12.29
C SER A 64 10.22 -12.84 -11.60
N THR A 65 9.90 -14.01 -11.06
CA THR A 65 10.86 -15.08 -10.74
C THR A 65 10.60 -16.23 -11.68
#